data_AF-A0A2M8KSQ6-F1
#
_entry.id   AF-A0A2M8KSQ6-F1
#
_cell.length_a   1.000
_cell.length_b   1.000
_cell.length_c   1.000
_cell.angle_alpha   90.00
_cell.angle_beta   90.00
_cell.angle_gamma   90.00
#
_symmetry.space_group_name_H-M   'P 1'
#
loop_
_entity.id
_entity.type
_entity.pdbx_description
1 polymer ?
#
loop_
_entity_poly.entity_id
_entity_poly.type
_entity_poly.pdbx_seq_one_letter_code
_entity_poly.pdbx_strand_id
1 'polypeptide(L)'
;MESSQIQPLSEPEALKIVNDFYSKHGFEVHRIDTDKLPQGQKAPDFLAKNVENRFLCEVKAPRLVLDDVTKLYKWDTTFNKIRARIHTATKQFREYDPKVTYPRVLVFTSNHPLLNWTSFVHNIVGAIKIGDNVIRDYNGKFFVKETTKELEYIDIYVWMQINYMNRRSIIEMSFYVSMKNAKDPIIQKLLMSLKPYPEENIKRPNFGALLKKL
;
A
#
# COMPACT_ATOMS: atom_id res chain seq x y z
N MET A 1 17.35 -19.62 -6.32
CA MET A 1 17.07 -18.58 -7.31
C MET A 1 17.45 -17.25 -6.66
N GLU A 2 18.40 -16.52 -7.23
CA GLU A 2 18.85 -15.25 -6.63
C GLU A 2 17.76 -14.19 -6.77
N SER A 3 17.41 -13.50 -5.68
CA SER A 3 16.42 -12.41 -5.71
C SER A 3 16.84 -11.24 -6.59
N SER A 4 18.12 -11.15 -6.96
CA SER A 4 18.70 -10.17 -7.87
C SER A 4 18.12 -10.23 -9.30
N GLN A 5 17.48 -11.34 -9.69
CA GLN A 5 16.93 -11.55 -11.03
C GLN A 5 15.41 -11.30 -11.14
N ILE A 6 14.74 -10.95 -10.04
CA ILE A 6 13.29 -10.69 -10.07
C ILE A 6 13.04 -9.34 -10.74
N GLN A 7 12.49 -9.38 -11.95
CA GLN A 7 12.04 -8.16 -12.63
C GLN A 7 10.90 -7.51 -11.83
N PRO A 8 11.03 -6.22 -11.44
CA PRO A 8 9.97 -5.54 -10.70
C PRO A 8 8.72 -5.33 -11.55
N LEU A 9 7.56 -5.29 -10.90
CA LEU A 9 6.31 -4.88 -11.56
C LEU A 9 6.46 -3.47 -12.16
N SER A 10 5.96 -3.31 -13.38
CA SER A 10 5.68 -2.02 -13.98
C SER A 10 4.41 -1.42 -13.36
N GLU A 11 4.27 -0.09 -13.47
CA GLU A 11 3.09 0.60 -12.99
C GLU A 11 1.82 0.16 -13.73
N PRO A 12 1.79 0.00 -15.08
CA PRO A 12 0.62 -0.54 -15.78
C PRO A 12 0.23 -1.96 -15.33
N GLU A 13 1.21 -2.83 -15.06
CA GLU A 13 0.92 -4.17 -14.52
C GLU A 13 0.26 -4.09 -13.14
N ALA A 14 0.80 -3.27 -12.24
CA ALA A 14 0.24 -3.09 -10.91
C ALA A 14 -1.20 -2.54 -10.96
N LEU A 15 -1.43 -1.51 -11.78
CA LEU A 15 -2.75 -0.92 -12.00
C LEU A 15 -3.74 -1.95 -12.53
N LYS A 16 -3.33 -2.76 -13.51
CA LYS A 16 -4.17 -3.82 -14.06
C LYS A 16 -4.54 -4.85 -13.00
N ILE A 17 -3.59 -5.31 -12.19
CA ILE A 17 -3.85 -6.29 -11.12
C ILE A 17 -4.89 -5.76 -10.12
N VAL A 18 -4.73 -4.51 -9.68
CA VAL A 18 -5.67 -3.88 -8.74
C VAL A 18 -7.06 -3.71 -9.38
N ASN A 19 -7.11 -3.25 -10.63
CA ASN A 19 -8.35 -3.12 -11.38
C ASN A 19 -9.09 -4.47 -11.53
N ASP A 20 -8.37 -5.52 -11.93
CA ASP A 20 -8.94 -6.86 -12.10
C ASP A 20 -9.48 -7.39 -10.77
N PHE A 21 -8.74 -7.19 -9.67
CA PHE A 21 -9.18 -7.57 -8.33
C PHE A 21 -10.47 -6.84 -7.92
N TYR A 22 -10.51 -5.51 -8.06
CA TYR A 22 -11.70 -4.72 -7.71
C TYR A 22 -12.90 -5.05 -8.59
N SER A 23 -12.70 -5.21 -9.90
CA SER A 23 -13.76 -5.62 -10.83
C SER A 23 -14.36 -6.97 -10.44
N LYS A 24 -13.52 -7.94 -10.06
CA LYS A 24 -13.96 -9.24 -9.56
C LYS A 24 -14.77 -9.15 -8.26
N HIS A 25 -14.50 -8.14 -7.43
CA HIS A 25 -15.22 -7.86 -6.18
C HIS A 25 -16.43 -6.94 -6.39
N GLY A 26 -16.90 -6.78 -7.63
CA GLY A 26 -18.12 -6.05 -7.97
C GLY A 26 -17.96 -4.53 -7.96
N PHE A 27 -16.74 -4.01 -8.00
CA PHE A 27 -16.49 -2.59 -8.15
C PHE A 27 -16.40 -2.21 -9.63
N GLU A 28 -17.09 -1.14 -9.99
CA GLU A 28 -16.82 -0.38 -11.20
C GLU A 28 -15.61 0.53 -10.94
N VAL A 29 -14.53 0.32 -11.68
CA VAL A 29 -13.26 1.05 -11.50
C VAL A 29 -13.08 2.05 -12.62
N HIS A 30 -13.02 3.33 -12.26
CA HIS A 30 -12.81 4.43 -13.19
C HIS A 30 -11.39 4.97 -13.04
N ARG A 31 -10.57 4.84 -14.08
CA ARG A 31 -9.28 5.54 -14.16
C ARG A 31 -9.53 7.04 -14.18
N ILE A 32 -8.89 7.78 -13.27
CA ILE A 32 -8.97 9.24 -13.29
C ILE A 32 -8.10 9.74 -14.45
N ASP A 33 -8.74 10.51 -15.33
CA ASP A 33 -8.11 11.11 -16.50
C ASP A 33 -7.40 12.40 -16.08
N THR A 34 -6.07 12.33 -15.93
CA THR A 34 -5.26 13.46 -15.49
C THR A 34 -5.19 14.58 -16.52
N ASP A 35 -5.45 14.31 -17.80
CA ASP A 35 -5.41 15.32 -18.87
C ASP A 35 -6.63 16.26 -18.80
N LYS A 36 -7.69 15.83 -18.13
CA LYS A 36 -8.89 16.64 -17.86
C LYS A 36 -8.78 17.49 -16.59
N LEU A 37 -7.70 17.36 -15.84
CA LEU A 37 -7.48 18.13 -14.62
C LEU A 37 -6.75 19.44 -14.94
N PRO A 38 -6.94 20.50 -14.12
CA PRO A 38 -6.07 21.66 -14.10
C PRO A 38 -4.59 21.27 -14.21
N GLN A 39 -3.86 22.00 -15.04
CA GLN A 39 -2.46 21.70 -15.35
C GLN A 39 -1.63 21.54 -14.06
N GLY A 40 -0.97 20.39 -13.94
CA GLY A 40 -0.11 20.07 -12.79
C GLY A 40 -0.83 19.57 -11.55
N GLN A 41 -2.17 19.48 -11.54
CA GLN A 41 -2.90 18.87 -10.44
C GLN A 41 -2.64 17.37 -10.39
N LYS A 42 -2.29 16.88 -9.20
CA LYS A 42 -2.10 15.45 -8.95
C LYS A 42 -3.42 14.80 -8.60
N ALA A 43 -3.58 13.57 -9.06
CA ALA A 43 -4.75 12.76 -8.76
C ALA A 43 -4.36 11.36 -8.31
N PRO A 44 -5.24 10.70 -7.55
CA PRO A 44 -5.14 9.28 -7.35
C PRO A 44 -5.44 8.53 -8.65
N ASP A 45 -5.03 7.27 -8.69
CA ASP A 45 -5.18 6.38 -9.83
C ASP A 45 -6.63 6.09 -10.24
N PHE A 46 -7.51 5.81 -9.26
CA PHE A 46 -8.88 5.38 -9.52
C PHE A 46 -9.90 6.03 -8.61
N LEU A 47 -11.13 6.16 -9.14
CA LEU A 47 -12.36 6.17 -8.36
C LEU A 47 -13.03 4.80 -8.51
N ALA A 48 -13.11 4.04 -7.43
CA ALA A 48 -13.78 2.74 -7.41
C ALA A 48 -15.12 2.85 -6.69
N LYS A 49 -16.17 2.26 -7.27
CA LYS A 49 -17.51 2.30 -6.68
C LYS A 49 -18.29 1.02 -6.93
N ASN A 50 -19.15 0.67 -5.98
CA ASN A 50 -20.23 -0.28 -6.19
C ASN A 50 -21.53 0.33 -5.60
N VAL A 51 -22.56 -0.50 -5.41
CA VAL A 51 -23.85 -0.05 -4.85
C VAL A 51 -23.68 0.57 -3.45
N GLU A 52 -22.74 0.06 -2.66
CA GLU A 52 -22.64 0.37 -1.23
C GLU A 52 -21.44 1.24 -0.87
N ASN A 53 -20.39 1.23 -1.69
CA ASN A 53 -19.09 1.80 -1.36
C ASN A 53 -18.60 2.67 -2.52
N ARG A 54 -17.92 3.77 -2.18
CA ARG A 54 -17.20 4.63 -3.13
C ARG A 54 -15.91 5.09 -2.46
N PHE A 55 -14.78 4.97 -3.15
CA PHE A 55 -13.49 5.36 -2.59
C PHE A 55 -12.49 5.76 -3.67
N LEU A 56 -11.54 6.62 -3.28
CA LEU A 56 -10.39 6.94 -4.10
C LEU A 56 -9.29 5.93 -3.83
N CYS A 57 -8.65 5.43 -4.89
CA CYS A 57 -7.57 4.46 -4.79
C CYS A 57 -6.31 4.99 -5.45
N GLU A 58 -5.19 4.89 -4.75
CA GLU A 58 -3.86 5.08 -5.31
C GLU A 58 -3.07 3.76 -5.23
N VAL A 59 -2.35 3.42 -6.30
CA VAL A 59 -1.57 2.20 -6.41
C VAL A 59 -0.09 2.55 -6.52
N LYS A 60 0.72 1.96 -5.65
CA LYS A 60 2.17 2.12 -5.65
C LYS A 60 2.84 0.76 -5.79
N ALA A 61 3.77 0.64 -6.73
CA ALA A 61 4.60 -0.53 -6.94
C ALA A 61 6.05 -0.24 -6.50
N PRO A 62 6.36 -0.18 -5.19
CA PRO A 62 7.72 0.07 -4.74
C PRO A 62 8.65 -1.04 -5.22
N ARG A 63 9.89 -0.66 -5.53
CA ARG A 63 10.92 -1.58 -6.04
C ARG A 63 12.08 -1.63 -5.07
N LEU A 64 12.53 -2.84 -4.75
CA LEU A 64 13.85 -3.02 -4.16
C LEU A 64 14.90 -2.66 -5.20
N VAL A 65 15.85 -1.83 -4.79
CA VAL A 65 17.02 -1.49 -5.59
C VAL A 65 18.22 -1.95 -4.79
N LEU A 66 19.06 -2.75 -5.43
CA LEU A 66 20.35 -3.15 -4.88
C LEU A 66 21.26 -1.93 -4.84
N ASP A 67 22.09 -1.85 -3.80
CA ASP A 67 23.22 -0.96 -3.85
C ASP A 67 24.20 -1.47 -4.92
N ASP A 68 24.56 -0.63 -5.89
CA ASP A 68 25.39 -1.06 -7.02
C ASP A 68 26.80 -1.47 -6.62
N VAL A 69 27.29 -0.98 -5.47
CA VAL A 69 28.63 -1.28 -4.94
C VAL A 69 28.59 -2.53 -4.07
N THR A 70 27.70 -2.58 -3.08
CA THR A 70 27.68 -3.68 -2.11
C THR A 70 26.86 -4.88 -2.59
N LYS A 71 26.01 -4.71 -3.61
CA LYS A 71 25.02 -5.70 -4.06
C LYS A 71 24.11 -6.19 -2.93
N LEU A 72 23.95 -5.39 -1.87
CA LEU A 72 23.04 -5.67 -0.76
C LEU A 72 21.84 -4.72 -0.77
N TYR A 73 20.70 -5.21 -0.31
CA TYR A 73 19.54 -4.35 -0.04
C TYR A 73 19.77 -3.58 1.25
N LYS A 74 19.72 -2.24 1.18
CA LYS A 74 19.78 -1.37 2.36
C LYS A 74 18.37 -1.17 2.91
N TRP A 75 18.18 -1.48 4.19
CA TRP A 75 16.89 -1.29 4.86
C TRP A 75 16.41 0.16 4.82
N ASP A 76 17.32 1.12 4.95
CA ASP A 76 17.02 2.56 4.81
C ASP A 76 16.38 2.87 3.47
N THR A 77 16.84 2.22 2.40
CA THR A 77 16.32 2.44 1.05
C THR A 77 14.88 1.95 0.94
N THR A 78 14.58 0.76 1.48
CA THR A 78 13.19 0.25 1.51
C THR A 78 12.28 1.12 2.37
N PHE A 79 12.77 1.51 3.55
CA PHE A 79 12.05 2.37 4.47
C PHE A 79 11.71 3.72 3.82
N ASN A 80 12.73 4.44 3.35
CA ASN A 80 12.55 5.75 2.71
C ASN A 80 11.67 5.66 1.47
N LYS A 81 11.75 4.58 0.69
CA LYS A 81 10.89 4.39 -0.48
C LYS A 81 9.43 4.25 -0.11
N ILE A 82 9.10 3.41 0.87
CA ILE A 82 7.70 3.26 1.31
C ILE A 82 7.17 4.59 1.82
N ARG A 83 7.91 5.30 2.70
CA ARG A 83 7.52 6.65 3.16
C ARG A 83 7.32 7.64 2.01
N ALA A 84 8.23 7.70 1.04
CA ALA A 84 8.10 8.60 -0.11
C ALA A 84 6.86 8.29 -0.97
N ARG A 85 6.50 7.00 -1.09
CA ARG A 85 5.26 6.59 -1.79
C ARG A 85 4.00 6.99 -1.03
N ILE A 86 4.00 6.86 0.31
CA ILE A 86 2.91 7.36 1.17
C ILE A 86 2.75 8.88 1.00
N HIS A 87 3.85 9.63 1.14
CA HIS A 87 3.85 11.09 0.98
C HIS A 87 3.27 11.53 -0.37
N THR A 88 3.69 10.87 -1.46
CA THR A 88 3.19 11.17 -2.81
C THR A 88 1.70 10.88 -2.94
N ALA A 89 1.24 9.73 -2.44
CA ALA A 89 -0.17 9.37 -2.43
C ALA A 89 -1.01 10.35 -1.61
N THR A 90 -0.53 10.76 -0.43
CA THR A 90 -1.19 11.77 0.40
C THR A 90 -1.34 13.10 -0.32
N LYS A 91 -0.32 13.55 -1.07
CA LYS A 91 -0.43 14.75 -1.91
C LYS A 91 -1.48 14.59 -3.01
N GLN A 92 -1.48 13.47 -3.73
CA GLN A 92 -2.49 13.15 -4.75
C GLN A 92 -3.92 13.20 -4.19
N PHE A 93 -4.16 12.59 -3.03
CA PHE A 93 -5.48 12.64 -2.39
C PHE A 93 -5.87 14.05 -1.92
N ARG A 94 -4.93 14.81 -1.34
CA ARG A 94 -5.19 16.19 -0.86
C ARG A 94 -5.53 17.13 -2.00
N GLU A 95 -4.80 17.04 -3.10
CA GLU A 95 -5.00 17.90 -4.28
C GLU A 95 -6.30 17.55 -5.01
N TYR A 96 -6.66 16.26 -5.10
CA TYR A 96 -7.86 15.82 -5.82
C TYR A 96 -9.15 15.96 -5.00
N ASP A 97 -9.13 15.61 -3.72
CA ASP A 97 -10.31 15.67 -2.83
C ASP A 97 -9.95 16.34 -1.49
N PRO A 98 -9.76 17.67 -1.49
CA PRO A 98 -9.37 18.43 -0.29
C PRO A 98 -10.44 18.39 0.81
N LYS A 99 -11.71 18.15 0.45
CA LYS A 99 -12.84 18.09 1.39
C LYS A 99 -13.03 16.73 2.04
N VAL A 100 -12.24 15.72 1.65
CA VAL A 100 -12.34 14.35 2.22
C VAL A 100 -13.73 13.75 1.99
N THR A 101 -14.23 13.88 0.76
CA THR A 101 -15.55 13.39 0.36
C THR A 101 -15.59 11.86 0.30
N TYR A 102 -14.46 11.24 -0.05
CA TYR A 102 -14.36 9.79 -0.21
C TYR A 102 -13.28 9.19 0.72
N PRO A 103 -13.51 7.95 1.22
CA PRO A 103 -12.45 7.12 1.77
C PRO A 103 -11.26 7.00 0.80
N ARG A 104 -10.07 6.93 1.36
CA ARG A 104 -8.78 6.86 0.65
C ARG A 104 -8.14 5.51 0.90
N VAL A 105 -7.91 4.78 -0.18
CA VAL A 105 -7.28 3.47 -0.16
C VAL A 105 -5.93 3.58 -0.86
N LEU A 106 -4.84 3.25 -0.15
CA LEU A 106 -3.51 3.14 -0.74
C LEU A 106 -3.14 1.67 -0.89
N VAL A 107 -2.98 1.22 -2.13
CA VAL A 107 -2.58 -0.14 -2.46
C VAL A 107 -1.09 -0.18 -2.78
N PHE A 108 -0.35 -0.99 -2.04
CA PHE A 108 1.00 -1.40 -2.39
C PHE A 108 0.97 -2.73 -3.12
N THR A 109 1.65 -2.81 -4.26
CA THR A 109 1.89 -4.07 -4.96
C THR A 109 3.38 -4.39 -4.95
N SER A 110 3.73 -5.64 -4.68
CA SER A 110 5.11 -6.10 -4.75
C SER A 110 5.15 -7.54 -5.20
N ASN A 111 6.00 -7.85 -6.18
CA ASN A 111 6.36 -9.22 -6.51
C ASN A 111 7.65 -9.68 -5.84
N HIS A 112 8.39 -8.79 -5.17
CA HIS A 112 9.68 -9.16 -4.59
C HIS A 112 9.49 -9.75 -3.17
N PRO A 113 9.96 -10.97 -2.86
CA PRO A 113 9.72 -11.61 -1.57
C PRO A 113 10.26 -10.84 -0.35
N LEU A 114 11.39 -10.16 -0.52
CA LEU A 114 12.00 -9.30 0.52
C LEU A 114 11.32 -7.93 0.70
N LEU A 115 10.43 -7.53 -0.21
CA LEU A 115 9.61 -6.33 -0.09
C LEU A 115 8.18 -6.79 0.10
N ASN A 116 7.78 -6.90 1.35
CA ASN A 116 6.53 -7.53 1.77
C ASN A 116 5.84 -6.70 2.86
N TRP A 117 4.72 -7.20 3.39
CA TRP A 117 3.96 -6.52 4.43
C TRP A 117 4.80 -6.11 5.64
N THR A 118 5.73 -6.93 6.09
CA THR A 118 6.60 -6.61 7.24
C THR A 118 7.43 -5.36 6.97
N SER A 119 7.85 -5.13 5.72
CA SER A 119 8.55 -3.90 5.33
C SER A 119 7.66 -2.66 5.54
N PHE A 120 6.36 -2.77 5.26
CA PHE A 120 5.39 -1.72 5.51
C PHE A 120 5.10 -1.54 7.00
N VAL A 121 4.96 -2.63 7.77
CA VAL A 121 4.74 -2.50 9.22
C VAL A 121 5.94 -1.85 9.91
N HIS A 122 7.17 -2.20 9.53
CA HIS A 122 8.36 -1.51 10.03
C HIS A 122 8.32 0.00 9.74
N ASN A 123 7.78 0.39 8.58
CA ASN A 123 7.57 1.80 8.27
C ASN A 123 6.59 2.45 9.23
N ILE A 124 5.43 1.84 9.49
CA ILE A 124 4.43 2.36 10.44
C ILE A 124 5.03 2.52 11.83
N VAL A 125 5.67 1.45 12.34
CA VAL A 125 6.27 1.40 13.69
C VAL A 125 7.42 2.39 13.85
N GLY A 126 8.03 2.84 12.75
CA GLY A 126 9.22 3.69 12.81
C GLY A 126 10.48 2.93 13.21
N ALA A 127 10.48 1.60 13.14
CA ALA A 127 11.61 0.77 13.53
C ALA A 127 11.62 -0.57 12.77
N ILE A 128 12.81 -1.12 12.55
CA ILE A 128 13.00 -2.47 12.03
C ILE A 128 13.13 -3.40 13.22
N LYS A 129 12.21 -4.37 13.32
CA LYS A 129 12.17 -5.33 14.42
C LYS A 129 12.31 -6.76 13.88
N ILE A 130 12.98 -7.61 14.64
CA ILE A 130 13.00 -9.07 14.41
C ILE A 130 12.58 -9.72 15.71
N GLY A 131 11.35 -10.26 15.74
CA GLY A 131 10.69 -10.61 16.99
C GLY A 131 10.50 -9.37 17.86
N ASP A 132 10.96 -9.43 19.11
CA ASP A 132 10.91 -8.30 20.06
C ASP A 132 12.17 -7.40 20.00
N ASN A 133 13.19 -7.77 19.22
CA ASN A 133 14.45 -7.03 19.14
C ASN A 133 14.35 -5.89 18.12
N VAL A 134 14.73 -4.67 18.53
CA VAL A 134 14.88 -3.52 17.63
C VAL A 134 16.26 -3.57 16.98
N ILE A 135 16.30 -3.80 15.67
CA ILE A 135 17.54 -3.82 14.88
C ILE A 135 17.96 -2.39 14.51
N ARG A 136 16.97 -1.53 14.24
CA ARG A 136 17.20 -0.13 13.92
C ARG A 136 15.98 0.70 14.27
N ASP A 137 16.20 1.81 14.97
CA ASP A 137 15.17 2.77 15.35
C ASP A 137 15.26 4.04 14.49
N TYR A 138 14.13 4.46 13.95
CA TYR A 138 13.98 5.67 13.15
C TYR A 138 13.04 6.71 13.81
N ASN A 139 12.46 6.43 14.98
CA ASN A 139 11.49 7.33 15.62
C ASN A 139 12.05 8.73 15.94
N GLY A 140 13.37 8.83 16.17
CA GLY A 140 14.06 10.10 16.36
C GLY A 140 14.30 10.90 15.08
N LYS A 141 14.11 10.30 13.89
CA LYS A 141 14.42 10.94 12.61
C LYS A 141 13.29 11.87 12.17
N PHE A 142 13.67 13.07 11.69
CA PHE A 142 12.73 14.10 11.25
C PHE A 142 11.70 13.59 10.24
N PHE A 143 12.15 12.85 9.21
CA PHE A 143 11.27 12.33 8.17
C PHE A 143 10.21 11.34 8.68
N VAL A 144 10.47 10.60 9.77
CA VAL A 144 9.48 9.72 10.39
C VAL A 144 8.40 10.55 11.08
N LYS A 145 8.81 11.57 11.84
CA LYS A 145 7.88 12.47 12.55
C LYS A 145 6.93 13.20 11.59
N GLU A 146 7.44 13.67 10.45
CA GLU A 146 6.61 14.36 9.45
C GLU A 146 5.59 13.44 8.79
N THR A 147 6.01 12.22 8.43
CA THR A 147 5.15 11.28 7.68
C THR A 147 4.17 10.51 8.57
N THR A 148 4.28 10.57 9.91
CA THR A 148 3.28 9.97 10.81
C THR A 148 1.89 10.59 10.64
N LYS A 149 1.79 11.92 10.44
CA LYS A 149 0.50 12.58 10.17
C LYS A 149 -0.12 12.15 8.84
N GLU A 150 0.71 11.69 7.90
CA GLU A 150 0.25 11.17 6.61
C GLU A 150 -0.33 9.77 6.77
N LEU A 151 0.17 8.99 7.74
CA LEU A 151 -0.38 7.68 8.06
C LEU A 151 -1.86 7.74 8.44
N GLU A 152 -2.26 8.78 9.17
CA GLU A 152 -3.64 9.03 9.60
C GLU A 152 -4.54 9.61 8.50
N TYR A 153 -3.95 10.15 7.42
CA TYR A 153 -4.70 10.80 6.35
C TYR A 153 -5.32 9.80 5.37
N ILE A 154 -4.69 8.64 5.19
CA ILE A 154 -5.19 7.54 4.37
C ILE A 154 -5.98 6.60 5.29
N ASP A 155 -7.14 6.14 4.84
CA ASP A 155 -8.04 5.35 5.67
C ASP A 155 -7.66 3.88 5.71
N ILE A 156 -7.35 3.31 4.54
CA ILE A 156 -7.02 1.90 4.39
C ILE A 156 -5.75 1.76 3.56
N TYR A 157 -4.80 1.01 4.09
CA TYR A 157 -3.62 0.54 3.40
C TYR A 157 -3.82 -0.92 3.06
N VAL A 158 -3.53 -1.26 1.81
CA VAL A 158 -3.64 -2.61 1.29
C VAL A 158 -2.28 -3.01 0.76
N TRP A 159 -1.78 -4.19 1.14
CA TRP A 159 -0.58 -4.75 0.57
C TRP A 159 -0.91 -6.02 -0.18
N MET A 160 -0.69 -6.02 -1.49
CA MET A 160 -0.86 -7.18 -2.36
C MET A 160 0.52 -7.74 -2.72
N GLN A 161 0.84 -8.92 -2.19
CA GLN A 161 2.00 -9.67 -2.62
C GLN A 161 1.63 -10.43 -3.90
N ILE A 162 2.38 -10.18 -4.97
CA ILE A 162 2.16 -10.76 -6.29
C ILE A 162 3.13 -11.93 -6.50
N ASN A 163 2.66 -12.99 -7.15
CA ASN A 163 3.50 -14.11 -7.53
C ASN A 163 4.58 -13.64 -8.52
N TYR A 164 5.86 -13.76 -8.14
CA TYR A 164 6.96 -13.32 -9.00
C TYR A 164 7.15 -14.16 -10.26
N MET A 165 6.68 -15.41 -10.27
CA MET A 165 6.81 -16.30 -11.43
C MET A 165 5.83 -15.91 -12.55
N ASN A 166 4.56 -15.67 -12.20
CA ASN A 166 3.52 -15.35 -13.19
C ASN A 166 3.18 -13.85 -13.29
N ARG A 167 3.65 -13.04 -12.33
CA ARG A 167 3.52 -11.58 -12.27
C ARG A 167 2.08 -11.06 -12.34
N ARG A 168 1.10 -11.89 -11.98
CA ARG A 168 -0.34 -11.58 -12.11
C ARG A 168 -1.14 -11.96 -10.88
N SER A 169 -0.90 -13.14 -10.32
CA SER A 169 -1.69 -13.64 -9.20
C SER A 169 -1.30 -12.98 -7.90
N ILE A 170 -2.29 -12.51 -7.14
CA ILE A 170 -2.12 -12.12 -5.74
C ILE A 170 -1.99 -13.41 -4.91
N ILE A 171 -0.91 -13.54 -4.14
CA ILE A 171 -0.64 -14.71 -3.29
C ILE A 171 -0.85 -14.42 -1.81
N GLU A 172 -0.76 -13.14 -1.42
CA GLU A 172 -1.02 -12.67 -0.07
C GLU A 172 -1.62 -11.27 -0.13
N MET A 173 -2.58 -10.99 0.76
CA MET A 173 -3.16 -9.66 0.90
C MET A 173 -3.29 -9.29 2.38
N SER A 174 -2.73 -8.13 2.73
CA SER A 174 -2.74 -7.58 4.08
C SER A 174 -3.39 -6.20 4.12
N PHE A 175 -3.97 -5.87 5.27
CA PHE A 175 -4.69 -4.63 5.47
C PHE A 175 -4.21 -3.93 6.74
N TYR A 176 -4.14 -2.60 6.69
CA TYR A 176 -3.99 -1.74 7.86
C TYR A 176 -4.99 -0.60 7.74
N VAL A 177 -5.81 -0.42 8.77
CA VAL A 177 -6.73 0.71 8.87
C VAL A 177 -6.08 1.74 9.78
N SER A 178 -6.13 3.02 9.38
CA SER A 178 -5.57 4.07 10.22
C SER A 178 -6.27 4.10 11.59
N MET A 179 -5.49 4.35 12.65
CA MET A 179 -6.02 4.36 14.02
C MET A 179 -7.17 5.36 14.18
N LYS A 180 -7.09 6.49 13.47
CA LYS A 180 -8.13 7.53 13.44
C LYS A 180 -9.49 6.98 13.00
N ASN A 181 -9.51 6.10 11.99
CA ASN A 181 -10.73 5.64 11.34
C ASN A 181 -11.02 4.14 11.59
N ALA A 182 -10.29 3.51 12.51
CA ALA A 182 -10.40 2.09 12.83
C ALA A 182 -11.79 1.67 13.35
N LYS A 183 -12.58 2.60 13.90
CA LYS A 183 -13.95 2.34 14.38
C LYS A 183 -15.03 2.93 13.48
N ASP A 184 -14.67 3.59 12.39
CA ASP A 184 -15.63 4.21 11.48
C ASP A 184 -16.43 3.11 10.74
N PRO A 185 -17.78 3.08 10.84
CA PRO A 185 -18.60 2.06 10.20
C PRO A 185 -18.47 2.01 8.67
N ILE A 186 -18.27 3.16 8.02
CA ILE A 186 -18.08 3.25 6.56
C ILE A 186 -16.77 2.57 6.19
N ILE A 187 -15.70 2.84 6.94
CA ILE A 187 -14.38 2.24 6.70
C ILE A 187 -14.40 0.74 7.00
N GLN A 188 -15.09 0.30 8.05
CA GLN A 188 -15.23 -1.13 8.35
C GLN A 188 -16.02 -1.86 7.26
N LYS A 189 -17.11 -1.26 6.77
CA LYS A 189 -17.89 -1.83 5.66
C LYS A 189 -17.04 -1.92 4.38
N LEU A 190 -16.33 -0.85 4.03
CA LEU A 190 -15.40 -0.84 2.90
C LEU A 190 -14.32 -1.92 3.06
N LEU A 191 -13.67 -2.00 4.22
CA LEU A 191 -12.66 -3.03 4.50
C LEU A 191 -13.21 -4.45 4.27
N MET A 192 -14.44 -4.73 4.69
CA MET A 192 -15.07 -6.04 4.46
C MET A 192 -15.28 -6.34 2.98
N SER A 193 -15.66 -5.34 2.18
CA SER A 193 -15.84 -5.50 0.73
C SER A 193 -14.52 -5.64 -0.05
N LEU A 194 -13.39 -5.20 0.53
CA LEU A 194 -12.07 -5.31 -0.08
C LEU A 194 -11.34 -6.61 0.26
N LYS A 195 -11.87 -7.42 1.19
CA LYS A 195 -11.24 -8.69 1.58
C LYS A 195 -11.44 -9.73 0.47
N PRO A 196 -10.39 -10.52 0.15
CA PRO A 196 -10.52 -11.64 -0.77
C PRO A 196 -11.60 -12.62 -0.35
N TYR A 197 -12.31 -13.18 -1.32
CA TYR A 197 -13.22 -14.28 -1.07
C TYR A 197 -12.46 -15.55 -0.62
N PRO A 198 -13.04 -16.40 0.24
CA PRO A 198 -12.37 -17.60 0.76
C PRO A 198 -11.80 -18.52 -0.34
N GLU A 199 -12.49 -18.64 -1.47
CA GLU A 199 -12.13 -19.48 -2.61
C GLU A 199 -10.92 -18.96 -3.43
N GLU A 200 -10.48 -17.72 -3.23
CA GLU A 200 -9.37 -17.13 -3.98
C GLU A 200 -8.00 -17.64 -3.52
N ASN A 201 -7.93 -18.41 -2.43
CA ASN A 201 -6.70 -18.97 -1.86
C ASN A 201 -5.59 -17.93 -1.62
N ILE A 202 -5.98 -16.67 -1.39
CA ILE A 202 -5.07 -15.57 -1.06
C ILE A 202 -4.74 -15.66 0.43
N LYS A 203 -3.45 -15.82 0.76
CA LYS A 203 -3.01 -15.89 2.15
C LYS A 203 -3.34 -14.59 2.88
N ARG A 204 -3.84 -14.71 4.10
CA ARG A 204 -3.97 -13.62 5.06
C ARG A 204 -2.95 -13.87 6.14
N PRO A 205 -1.89 -13.07 6.22
CA PRO A 205 -0.83 -13.38 7.16
C PRO A 205 -1.28 -13.07 8.59
N ASN A 206 -0.90 -13.94 9.52
CA ASN A 206 -1.34 -13.90 10.91
C ASN A 206 -0.48 -12.90 11.71
N PHE A 207 -0.66 -11.60 11.47
CA PHE A 207 0.11 -10.53 12.13
C PHE A 207 -0.58 -9.95 13.38
N GLY A 208 -1.62 -10.61 13.90
CA GLY A 208 -2.32 -10.18 15.12
C GLY A 208 -1.41 -9.99 16.33
N ALA A 209 -0.22 -10.63 16.35
CA ALA A 209 0.79 -10.43 17.38
C ALA A 209 1.65 -9.16 17.20
N LEU A 210 1.88 -8.71 15.95
CA LEU A 210 2.73 -7.55 15.65
C LEU A 210 2.00 -6.22 15.87
N LEU A 211 0.70 -6.18 15.59
CA LEU A 211 -0.14 -4.98 15.75
C LEU A 211 -0.73 -4.80 17.16
N LYS A 212 -0.89 -5.88 17.96
CA LYS A 212 -1.32 -5.79 19.37
C LYS A 212 -0.28 -5.15 20.31
N LYS A 213 0.95 -4.93 19.81
CA LYS A 213 2.08 -4.29 20.51
C LYS A 213 2.36 -2.87 19.98
N LEU A 214 1.50 -2.33 19.12
CA LEU A 214 1.42 -0.91 18.75
C LEU A 214 0.34 -0.22 19.58
#